data_AF-A0A182EUI2-F1
#
_entry.id   AF-A0A182EUI2-F1
#
_cell.length_a   1.000
_cell.length_b   1.000
_cell.length_c   1.000
_cell.angle_alpha   90.00
_cell.angle_beta   90.00
_cell.angle_gamma   90.00
#
_symmetry.space_group_name_H-M   'P 1'
#
loop_
_entity.id
_entity.type
_entity.pdbx_description
1 polymer ?
#
loop_
_entity_poly.entity_id
_entity_poly.type
_entity_poly.pdbx_seq_one_letter_code
_entity_poly.pdbx_strand_id
1 'polypeptide(L)'
;MVLIYKNTKFGDEVTDLIRYITKGDGAGLAYHWLSELVDGYGHRMVGSDSLEESIDFLAKILKEDGFDDVYTEDVPNLPKWIRGDDEVQILEPRCQRLNVLAIGGSEPADVTGEVVVIYDLDDIE
;
A
#
# COMPACT_ATOMS: atom_id res chain seq x y z
N MET A 1 0.04 40.90 6.03
CA MET A 1 1.28 40.12 5.85
C MET A 1 1.70 39.59 7.21
N VAL A 2 1.36 38.34 7.53
CA VAL A 2 1.71 37.75 8.82
C VAL A 2 2.95 36.89 8.61
N LEU A 3 4.09 37.37 9.10
CA LEU A 3 5.28 36.55 9.29
C LEU A 3 5.06 35.71 10.55
N ILE A 4 4.83 34.41 10.39
CA ILE A 4 4.98 33.44 11.49
C ILE A 4 6.33 32.76 11.29
N TYR A 5 7.36 33.30 11.93
CA TYR A 5 8.65 32.64 12.08
C TYR A 5 8.60 31.80 13.35
N LYS A 6 8.41 30.48 13.24
CA LYS A 6 8.69 29.55 14.35
C LYS A 6 10.07 28.94 14.11
N ASN A 7 11.10 29.60 14.65
CA ASN A 7 12.42 29.00 14.79
C ASN A 7 12.43 28.13 16.05
N THR A 8 11.82 26.96 15.98
CA THR A 8 12.05 25.93 16.98
C THR A 8 13.45 25.39 16.75
N LYS A 9 14.42 25.91 17.51
CA LYS A 9 15.71 25.24 17.68
C LYS A 9 15.41 23.89 18.31
N PHE A 10 15.53 22.82 17.53
CA PHE A 10 15.52 21.48 18.07
C PHE A 10 16.72 21.32 19.02
N GLY A 11 16.54 20.54 20.09
CA GLY A 11 17.63 20.27 21.05
C GLY A 11 18.77 19.48 20.41
N ASP A 12 19.89 19.36 21.14
CA ASP A 12 21.10 18.66 20.68
C ASP A 12 20.80 17.19 20.30
N GLU A 13 19.90 16.53 21.03
CA GLU A 13 19.45 15.15 20.77
C GLU A 13 18.85 14.96 19.37
N VAL A 14 18.00 15.89 18.92
CA VAL A 14 17.40 15.83 17.58
C VAL A 14 18.46 16.05 16.51
N THR A 15 19.43 16.93 16.79
CA THR A 15 20.55 17.19 15.87
C THR A 15 21.42 15.95 15.73
N ASP A 16 21.67 15.24 16.82
CA ASP A 16 22.45 14.00 16.82
C ASP A 16 21.68 12.86 16.12
N LEU A 17 20.37 12.74 16.33
CA LEU A 17 19.53 11.79 15.58
C LEU A 17 19.55 12.08 14.08
N ILE A 18 19.37 13.35 13.68
CA ILE A 18 19.46 13.75 12.27
C ILE A 18 20.83 13.39 11.71
N ARG A 19 21.92 13.65 12.45
CA ARG A 19 23.26 13.28 12.01
C ARG A 19 23.41 11.76 11.86
N TYR A 20 22.89 10.98 12.81
CA TYR A 20 22.91 9.52 12.75
C TYR A 20 22.20 8.98 11.49
N ILE A 21 20.97 9.42 11.21
CA ILE A 21 20.18 8.91 10.07
C ILE A 21 20.61 9.48 8.70
N THR A 22 21.34 10.60 8.67
CA THR A 22 21.78 11.22 7.40
C THR A 22 23.24 10.98 7.06
N LYS A 23 24.10 10.79 8.06
CA LYS A 23 25.56 10.72 7.89
C LYS A 23 26.26 9.68 8.75
N GLY A 24 25.59 9.15 9.78
CA GLY A 24 26.12 8.11 10.64
C GLY A 24 25.68 6.72 10.18
N ASP A 25 25.76 5.76 11.10
CA ASP A 25 25.49 4.35 10.81
C ASP A 25 24.03 4.06 10.44
N GLY A 26 23.10 4.95 10.81
CA GLY A 26 21.70 4.87 10.40
C GLY A 26 21.44 5.32 8.97
N ALA A 27 22.44 5.90 8.28
CA ALA A 27 22.27 6.41 6.93
C ALA A 27 21.98 5.28 5.94
N GLY A 28 20.82 5.36 5.27
CA GLY A 28 20.38 4.38 4.28
C GLY A 28 19.68 3.14 4.84
N LEU A 29 19.67 2.95 6.18
CA LEU A 29 19.06 1.78 6.82
C LEU A 29 17.57 1.64 6.47
N ALA A 30 16.80 2.73 6.55
CA ALA A 30 15.38 2.72 6.20
C ALA A 30 15.12 2.36 4.73
N TYR A 31 16.00 2.79 3.81
CA TYR A 31 15.90 2.43 2.40
C TYR A 31 16.17 0.94 2.20
N HIS A 32 17.21 0.40 2.86
CA HIS A 32 17.56 -1.00 2.77
C HIS A 32 16.43 -1.90 3.27
N TRP A 33 15.87 -1.63 4.46
CA TRP A 33 14.72 -2.35 4.99
C TRP A 33 13.51 -2.30 4.05
N LEU A 34 13.21 -1.11 3.50
CA LEU A 34 12.09 -0.97 2.57
C LEU A 34 12.34 -1.75 1.27
N SER A 35 13.56 -1.74 0.75
CA SER A 35 13.93 -2.50 -0.45
C SER A 35 13.79 -4.00 -0.22
N GLU A 36 14.27 -4.55 0.89
CA GLU A 36 14.07 -5.98 1.21
C GLU A 36 12.59 -6.34 1.31
N LEU A 37 11.79 -5.49 1.96
CA LEU A 37 10.35 -5.70 2.08
C LEU A 37 9.62 -5.60 0.73
N VAL A 38 9.94 -4.61 -0.09
CA VAL A 38 9.25 -4.38 -1.37
C VAL A 38 9.69 -5.37 -2.43
N ASP A 39 10.99 -5.60 -2.56
CA ASP A 39 11.58 -6.47 -3.60
C ASP A 39 11.44 -7.96 -3.26
N GLY A 40 11.39 -8.31 -1.97
CA GLY A 40 11.24 -9.68 -1.50
C GLY A 40 9.79 -10.21 -1.57
N TYR A 41 8.82 -9.38 -1.21
CA TYR A 41 7.43 -9.83 -1.02
C TYR A 41 6.44 -9.21 -2.02
N GLY A 42 6.72 -8.04 -2.59
CA GLY A 42 5.85 -7.41 -3.59
C GLY A 42 4.49 -6.96 -3.03
N HIS A 43 3.39 -7.39 -3.66
CA HIS A 43 2.04 -6.93 -3.33
C HIS A 43 1.50 -7.57 -2.04
N ARG A 44 1.05 -6.76 -1.08
CA ARG A 44 0.61 -7.25 0.25
C ARG A 44 -0.86 -6.93 0.51
N MET A 45 -1.74 -7.45 -0.31
CA MET A 45 -3.18 -7.24 -0.14
C MET A 45 -3.69 -8.05 1.06
N VAL A 46 -4.74 -7.56 1.72
CA VAL A 46 -5.33 -8.22 2.89
C VAL A 46 -5.72 -9.67 2.56
N GLY A 47 -5.27 -10.61 3.40
CA GLY A 47 -5.53 -12.05 3.23
C GLY A 47 -4.74 -12.74 2.12
N SER A 48 -3.70 -12.09 1.57
CA SER A 48 -2.76 -12.70 0.62
C SER A 48 -1.57 -13.33 1.34
N ASP A 49 -1.02 -14.41 0.77
CA ASP A 49 0.14 -15.11 1.34
C ASP A 49 1.36 -14.17 1.48
N SER A 50 1.58 -13.28 0.51
CA SER A 50 2.66 -12.28 0.58
C SER A 50 2.52 -11.33 1.78
N LEU A 51 1.30 -10.96 2.16
CA LEU A 51 1.09 -10.15 3.37
C LEU A 51 1.52 -10.93 4.63
N GLU A 52 1.10 -12.19 4.74
CA GLU A 52 1.44 -13.04 5.90
C GLU A 52 2.95 -13.28 5.99
N GLU A 53 3.61 -13.63 4.87
CA GLU A 53 5.06 -13.80 4.81
C GLU A 53 5.81 -12.51 5.17
N SER A 54 5.28 -11.35 4.79
CA SER A 54 5.85 -10.05 5.12
C SER A 54 5.74 -9.71 6.60
N ILE A 55 4.64 -10.10 7.25
CA ILE A 55 4.42 -9.92 8.69
C ILE A 55 5.43 -10.78 9.45
N ASP A 56 5.58 -12.05 9.07
CA ASP A 56 6.54 -12.98 9.67
C ASP A 56 7.98 -12.47 9.51
N PHE A 57 8.33 -11.97 8.33
CA PHE A 57 9.62 -11.35 8.07
C PHE A 57 9.87 -10.15 8.97
N LEU A 58 8.93 -9.20 9.05
CA LEU A 58 9.09 -8.01 9.85
C LEU A 58 9.23 -8.36 11.34
N ALA A 59 8.39 -9.27 11.85
CA ALA A 59 8.48 -9.74 13.22
C ALA A 59 9.83 -10.41 13.53
N LYS A 60 10.40 -11.15 12.56
CA LYS A 60 11.72 -11.73 12.67
C LYS A 60 12.81 -10.65 12.74
N ILE A 61 12.82 -9.71 11.79
CA ILE A 61 13.84 -8.64 11.74
C ILE A 61 13.83 -7.80 13.01
N LEU A 62 12.65 -7.43 13.51
CA LEU A 62 12.54 -6.67 14.77
C LEU A 62 13.10 -7.45 15.97
N LYS A 63 12.92 -8.78 16.01
CA LYS A 63 13.53 -9.61 17.07
C LYS A 63 15.05 -9.66 16.94
N GLU A 64 15.56 -9.80 15.71
CA GLU A 64 17.00 -9.84 15.43
C GLU A 64 17.69 -8.50 15.75
N ASP A 65 16.99 -7.38 15.54
CA ASP A 65 17.44 -6.03 15.89
C ASP A 65 17.36 -5.73 17.40
N GLY A 66 16.85 -6.67 18.21
CA GLY A 66 16.86 -6.59 19.67
C GLY A 66 15.72 -5.78 20.28
N PHE A 67 14.58 -5.65 19.60
CA PHE A 67 13.37 -5.06 20.19
C PHE A 67 12.79 -5.97 21.28
N ASP A 68 12.33 -5.38 22.38
CA ASP A 68 11.97 -6.11 23.61
C ASP A 68 10.68 -6.93 23.50
N ASP A 69 9.63 -6.38 22.86
CA ASP A 69 8.28 -6.96 22.87
C ASP A 69 7.71 -7.04 21.45
N VAL A 70 8.08 -8.11 20.73
CA VAL A 70 7.70 -8.32 19.33
C VAL A 70 6.79 -9.54 19.20
N TYR A 71 5.51 -9.29 18.93
CA TYR A 71 4.50 -10.31 18.67
C TYR A 71 3.52 -9.83 17.60
N THR A 72 2.80 -10.78 17.01
CA THR A 72 1.73 -10.52 16.04
C THR A 72 0.37 -10.64 16.74
N GLU A 73 -0.63 -9.92 16.22
CA GLU A 73 -2.01 -9.99 16.71
C GLU A 73 -2.93 -10.37 15.56
N ASP A 74 -3.75 -11.41 15.79
CA ASP A 74 -4.76 -11.83 14.82
C ASP A 74 -5.86 -10.77 14.70
N VAL A 75 -6.17 -10.38 13.46
CA VAL A 75 -7.29 -9.48 13.17
C VAL A 75 -8.43 -10.30 12.53
N PRO A 76 -9.45 -10.71 13.29
CA PRO A 76 -10.50 -11.58 12.77
C PRO A 76 -11.45 -10.84 11.82
N ASN A 77 -12.12 -11.60 10.95
CA ASN A 77 -13.17 -11.12 10.04
C ASN A 77 -12.72 -10.09 9.00
N LEU A 78 -11.47 -10.15 8.55
CA LEU A 78 -11.00 -9.31 7.45
C LEU A 78 -11.60 -9.79 6.11
N PRO A 79 -12.02 -8.85 5.23
CA PRO A 79 -12.53 -9.20 3.92
C PRO A 79 -11.41 -9.78 3.06
N LYS A 80 -11.62 -10.99 2.51
CA LYS A 80 -10.73 -11.59 1.51
C LYS A 80 -11.32 -11.40 0.13
N TRP A 81 -11.00 -10.27 -0.50
CA TRP A 81 -11.30 -10.07 -1.91
C TRP A 81 -10.18 -10.71 -2.75
N ILE A 82 -10.51 -11.45 -3.80
CA ILE A 82 -9.50 -12.01 -4.71
C ILE A 82 -9.84 -11.48 -6.09
N ARG A 83 -8.88 -10.80 -6.71
CA ARG A 83 -9.06 -10.29 -8.08
C ARG A 83 -9.21 -11.46 -9.05
N GLY A 84 -10.25 -11.41 -9.87
CA GLY A 84 -10.45 -12.33 -10.99
C GLY A 84 -9.78 -11.83 -12.26
N ASP A 85 -10.36 -12.22 -13.41
CA ASP A 85 -9.92 -11.73 -14.71
C ASP A 85 -10.56 -10.36 -15.00
N ASP A 86 -9.73 -9.33 -15.13
CA ASP A 86 -10.17 -7.96 -15.43
C ASP A 86 -10.31 -7.79 -16.95
N GLU A 87 -11.41 -8.29 -17.52
CA GLU A 87 -11.64 -8.27 -18.97
C GLU A 87 -12.83 -7.40 -19.38
N VAL A 88 -12.57 -6.40 -20.24
CA VAL A 88 -13.62 -5.57 -20.85
C VAL A 88 -13.32 -5.35 -22.33
N GLN A 89 -14.36 -5.47 -23.15
CA GLN A 89 -14.28 -5.27 -24.59
C GLN A 89 -15.47 -4.45 -25.09
N ILE A 90 -15.17 -3.40 -25.88
CA ILE A 90 -16.16 -2.73 -26.72
C ILE A 90 -16.46 -3.68 -27.88
N LEU A 91 -17.73 -4.01 -28.09
CA LEU A 91 -18.17 -4.88 -29.18
C LEU A 91 -18.54 -4.05 -30.43
N GLU A 92 -19.23 -2.93 -30.23
CA GLU A 92 -19.71 -2.03 -31.27
C GLU A 92 -19.47 -0.55 -30.92
N PRO A 93 -19.34 0.35 -31.92
CA PRO A 93 -19.32 0.08 -33.36
C PRO A 93 -17.99 -0.53 -33.84
N ARG A 94 -17.00 -0.64 -32.96
CA ARG A 94 -15.71 -1.28 -33.27
C ARG A 94 -15.27 -2.17 -32.13
N CYS A 95 -14.77 -3.34 -32.49
CA CYS A 95 -14.21 -4.29 -31.55
C CYS A 95 -12.90 -3.73 -30.97
N GLN A 96 -12.87 -3.44 -29.66
CA GLN A 96 -11.65 -3.00 -28.97
C GLN A 96 -11.63 -3.53 -27.53
N ARG A 97 -10.53 -4.20 -27.16
CA ARG A 97 -10.25 -4.53 -25.76
C ARG A 97 -9.77 -3.30 -24.98
N LEU A 98 -10.33 -3.08 -23.79
CA LEU A 98 -9.95 -2.00 -22.89
C LEU A 98 -8.97 -2.50 -21.83
N ASN A 99 -8.02 -1.65 -21.46
CA ASN A 99 -7.18 -1.89 -20.29
C ASN A 99 -7.95 -1.36 -19.08
N VAL A 100 -8.46 -2.28 -18.27
CA VAL A 100 -9.26 -1.98 -17.07
C VAL A 100 -8.61 -2.62 -15.85
N LEU A 101 -9.02 -2.14 -14.67
CA LEU A 101 -8.70 -2.74 -13.38
C LEU A 101 -9.99 -2.81 -12.57
N ALA A 102 -10.29 -3.97 -11.99
CA ALA A 102 -11.45 -4.09 -11.13
C ALA A 102 -11.30 -3.23 -9.87
N ILE A 103 -12.42 -2.64 -9.44
CA ILE A 103 -12.52 -1.93 -8.17
C ILE A 103 -12.54 -2.96 -7.05
N GLY A 104 -11.60 -2.87 -6.12
CA GLY A 104 -11.50 -3.78 -4.98
C GLY A 104 -12.80 -3.83 -4.18
N GLY A 105 -13.28 -5.03 -3.87
CA GLY A 105 -14.55 -5.25 -3.17
C GLY A 105 -15.77 -5.41 -4.08
N SER A 106 -15.64 -5.23 -5.39
CA SER A 106 -16.74 -5.53 -6.33
C SER A 106 -16.98 -7.03 -6.42
N GLU A 107 -18.26 -7.42 -6.50
CA GLU A 107 -18.67 -8.79 -6.80
C GLU A 107 -18.31 -9.17 -8.25
N PRO A 108 -17.99 -10.44 -8.51
CA PRO A 108 -17.71 -10.91 -9.86
C PRO A 108 -18.98 -10.84 -10.73
N ALA A 109 -18.81 -10.40 -11.98
CA ALA A 109 -19.89 -10.32 -12.94
C ALA A 109 -19.40 -10.67 -14.35
N ASP A 110 -20.27 -11.32 -15.12
CA ASP A 110 -20.13 -11.52 -16.57
C ASP A 110 -21.34 -10.89 -17.24
N VAL A 111 -21.14 -9.69 -17.80
CA VAL A 111 -22.22 -8.86 -18.32
C VAL A 111 -21.84 -8.23 -19.65
N THR A 112 -22.82 -8.14 -20.56
CA THR A 112 -22.73 -7.41 -21.82
C THR A 112 -23.96 -6.52 -21.93
N GLY A 113 -23.77 -5.25 -22.27
CA GLY A 113 -24.88 -4.30 -22.37
C GLY A 113 -24.48 -3.00 -23.05
N GLU A 114 -25.49 -2.17 -23.30
CA GLU A 114 -25.26 -0.79 -23.75
C GLU A 114 -24.62 0.03 -22.63
N VAL A 115 -23.64 0.85 -22.99
CA VAL A 115 -22.94 1.72 -22.05
C VAL A 115 -23.44 3.14 -22.23
N VAL A 116 -23.78 3.79 -21.12
CA VAL A 116 -24.17 5.20 -21.07
C VAL A 116 -23.08 5.98 -20.36
N VAL A 117 -22.75 7.16 -20.88
CA VAL A 117 -21.82 8.08 -20.23
C VAL A 117 -22.61 8.94 -19.25
N ILE A 118 -22.25 8.84 -17.97
CA ILE A 118 -22.73 9.72 -16.90
C ILE A 118 -21.61 10.70 -16.51
N TYR A 119 -21.97 11.92 -16.09
CA TYR A 119 -21.00 12.94 -15.69
C TYR A 119 -20.99 13.15 -14.18
N ASP A 120 -22.12 12.88 -13.52
CA ASP A 120 -22.26 12.90 -12.08
C ASP A 120 -22.92 11.59 -11.59
N LEU A 121 -22.69 11.24 -10.33
CA LEU A 121 -23.36 10.09 -9.72
C LEU A 121 -24.85 10.35 -9.50
N ASP A 122 -25.24 11.62 -9.34
CA ASP A 122 -26.64 12.04 -9.23
C ASP A 122 -27.42 11.84 -10.55
N ASP A 123 -26.73 11.58 -11.67
CA ASP A 123 -27.36 11.26 -12.97
C ASP A 123 -27.91 9.81 -13.01
N ILE A 124 -27.60 8.98 -12.01
CA ILE A 124 -28.04 7.59 -11.91
C ILE A 124 -29.35 7.52 -11.09
N GLU A 125 -30.50 7.60 -11.77
CA GLU A 125 -31.83 7.28 -11.20
C GLU A 125 -32.27 5.83 -11.50
#